data_AF-A0A2P6SFB6-F1
#
_entry.id   AF-A0A2P6SFB6-F1
#
_cell.length_a   1.000
_cell.length_b   1.000
_cell.length_c   1.000
_cell.angle_alpha   90.00
_cell.angle_beta   90.00
_cell.angle_gamma   90.00
#
_symmetry.space_group_name_H-M   'P 1'
#
loop_
_entity.id
_entity.type
_entity.pdbx_description
1 polymer ?
#
loop_
_entity_poly.entity_id
_entity_poly.type
_entity_poly.pdbx_seq_one_letter_code
_entity_poly.pdbx_strand_id
1 'polypeptide(L)' 'MMKKLSELNTLCGIDACAIVYSSFDSQPEVWPSTSSVEKVLKQFKNMLMTEKSRKMLSQESYMRGDDL' A
#
# COMPACT_ATOMS: atom_id res chain seq x y z
N MET A 1 11.06 2.16 -6.89
CA MET A 1 10.10 2.06 -5.78
C MET A 1 10.02 0.64 -5.22
N MET A 2 9.78 -0.37 -6.07
CA MET A 2 9.50 -1.75 -5.62
C MET A 2 10.59 -2.41 -4.76
N LYS A 3 11.87 -2.12 -5.00
CA LYS A 3 12.96 -2.64 -4.15
C LYS A 3 12.81 -2.22 -2.68
N LYS A 4 12.46 -0.95 -2.41
CA LYS A 4 12.26 -0.45 -1.05
C LYS A 4 11.06 -1.13 -0.37
N LEU A 5 9.99 -1.39 -1.12
CA LEU A 5 8.82 -2.12 -0.62
C LEU A 5 9.16 -3.58 -0.29
N SER A 6 9.97 -4.22 -1.14
CA SER A 6 10.48 -5.58 -0.91
C SER A 6 11.36 -5.64 0.34
N GLU A 7 12.26 -4.67 0.52
CA GLU A 7 13.09 -4.56 1.72
C GLU A 7 12.23 -4.34 2.97
N LEU A 8 11.22 -3.47 2.92
CA LEU A 8 10.32 -3.23 4.05
C LEU A 8 9.52 -4.48 4.44
N ASN A 9 8.96 -5.18 3.45
CA ASN A 9 8.26 -6.46 3.66
C ASN A 9 9.22 -7.48 4.32
N THR A 10 10.43 -7.63 3.76
CA THR A 10 11.41 -8.63 4.23
C THR A 10 11.97 -8.31 5.63
N LEU A 11 12.36 -7.06 5.87
CA LEU A 11 13.04 -6.63 7.09
C LEU A 11 12.08 -6.43 8.26
N CYS A 12 10.85 -5.97 7.98
CA CYS A 12 9.86 -5.69 9.02
C CYS A 12 8.80 -6.78 9.17
N GLY A 13 8.76 -7.78 8.27
CA GLY A 13 7.79 -8.88 8.31
C GLY A 13 6.34 -8.41 8.16
N ILE A 14 6.11 -7.35 7.36
CA ILE A 14 4.77 -6.78 7.15
C ILE A 14 4.18 -7.22 5.81
N ASP A 15 2.86 -7.42 5.79
CA ASP A 15 2.13 -7.57 4.52
C ASP A 15 2.10 -6.22 3.80
N ALA A 16 2.91 -6.09 2.75
CA ALA A 16 3.00 -4.89 1.92
C ALA A 16 2.66 -5.21 0.46
N CYS A 17 1.97 -4.28 -0.21
CA CYS A 17 1.68 -4.35 -1.63
C CYS A 17 1.63 -2.94 -2.25
N ALA A 18 1.81 -2.84 -3.57
CA ALA A 18 1.66 -1.58 -4.29
C ALA A 18 0.91 -1.77 -5.60
N ILE A 19 0.12 -0.76 -5.96
CA ILE A 19 -0.58 -0.61 -7.23
C ILE A 19 -0.21 0.76 -7.77
N VAL A 20 0.49 0.81 -8.89
CA VAL A 20 0.99 2.05 -9.48
C VAL A 20 0.33 2.24 -10.84
N TYR A 21 -0.39 3.35 -10.99
CA TYR A 21 -0.98 3.76 -12.26
C TYR A 21 -0.06 4.75 -12.96
N SER A 22 0.12 4.54 -14.27
CA SER A 22 0.93 5.38 -15.16
C SER A 22 0.03 5.82 -16.31
N SER A 23 0.16 7.08 -16.73
CA SER A 23 -0.58 7.58 -17.90
C SER A 23 -0.10 6.97 -19.22
N PHE A 24 1.06 6.30 -19.20
CA PHE A 24 1.68 5.69 -20.38
C PHE A 24 1.33 4.20 -20.52
N ASP A 25 0.82 3.58 -19.47
CA ASP A 25 0.56 2.14 -19.41
C ASP A 25 -0.95 1.87 -19.36
N SER A 26 -1.40 0.86 -20.10
CA SER A 26 -2.82 0.47 -20.13
C SER A 26 -3.27 -0.30 -18.89
N GLN A 27 -2.31 -0.86 -18.14
CA GLN A 27 -2.55 -1.63 -16.93
C GLN A 27 -1.63 -1.14 -15.82
N PRO A 28 -2.07 -1.19 -14.54
CA PRO A 28 -1.22 -0.79 -13.43
C PRO A 28 -0.07 -1.77 -13.21
N GLU A 29 1.07 -1.24 -12.78
CA GLU A 29 2.12 -2.07 -12.21
C GLU A 29 1.68 -2.54 -10.82
N VAL A 30 1.70 -3.86 -10.61
CA VAL A 30 1.27 -4.50 -9.36
C VAL A 30 2.43 -5.26 -8.74
N TRP A 31 2.62 -5.08 -7.44
CA TRP A 31 3.65 -5.78 -6.67
C TRP A 31 3.08 -6.33 -5.36
N PRO A 32 3.44 -7.56 -4.92
CA PRO A 32 4.40 -8.48 -5.55
C PRO A 32 3.82 -9.36 -6.67
N SER A 33 2.52 -9.61 -6.63
CA SER A 33 1.76 -10.28 -7.70
C SER A 33 0.28 -9.92 -7.53
N THR A 34 -0.51 -10.05 -8.60
CA THR A 34 -1.95 -9.77 -8.55
C THR A 34 -2.66 -10.55 -7.44
N SER A 35 -2.38 -11.85 -7.32
CA SER A 35 -2.99 -12.70 -6.28
C SER A 35 -2.61 -12.28 -4.85
N SER A 36 -1.36 -11.87 -4.64
CA SER A 36 -0.89 -11.40 -3.33
C SER A 36 -1.52 -10.06 -2.97
N VAL A 37 -1.59 -9.13 -3.93
CA VAL A 37 -2.26 -7.83 -3.77
C VAL A 37 -3.74 -8.02 -3.45
N GLU A 38 -4.44 -8.90 -4.17
CA GLU A 38 -5.85 -9.21 -3.91
C GLU A 38 -6.09 -9.75 -2.50
N LYS A 39 -5.20 -10.61 -1.98
CA LYS A 39 -5.27 -11.12 -0.62
C LYS A 39 -5.16 -9.99 0.41
N VAL A 40 -4.16 -9.11 0.27
CA VAL A 40 -3.96 -7.95 1.16
C VAL A 40 -5.15 -7.00 1.07
N LEU A 41 -5.65 -6.70 -0.13
CA LEU A 41 -6.83 -5.87 -0.33
C LEU A 41 -8.08 -6.47 0.31
N LYS A 42 -8.28 -7.78 0.22
CA LYS A 42 -9.42 -8.46 0.84
C LYS A 42 -9.35 -8.37 2.36
N GLN A 43 -8.18 -8.60 2.96
CA GLN A 43 -7.97 -8.42 4.39
C GLN A 43 -8.24 -6.97 4.81
N PHE A 44 -7.67 -6.00 4.09
CA PHE A 44 -7.89 -4.58 4.36
C PHE A 44 -9.37 -4.18 4.23
N LYS A 45 -10.09 -4.69 3.22
CA LYS A 45 -11.53 -4.45 3.06
C LYS A 45 -12.36 -5.03 4.20
N ASN A 46 -11.93 -6.13 4.81
CA ASN A 46 -12.63 -6.79 5.91
C ASN A 46 -12.35 -6.20 7.31
N MET A 47 -11.34 -5.32 7.46
CA MET A 47 -11.09 -4.62 8.73
C MET A 47 -12.21 -3.63 9.08
N LEU A 48 -12.33 -3.23 10.35
CA LEU A 48 -13.25 -2.17 10.75
C LEU A 48 -12.75 -0.81 10.25
N MET A 49 -13.66 0.12 9.95
CA MET A 49 -13.28 1.45 9.43
C MET A 49 -12.37 2.22 10.39
N THR A 50 -12.61 2.13 11.70
CA THR A 50 -11.76 2.72 12.73
C THR A 50 -10.35 2.15 12.74
N GLU A 51 -10.19 0.86 12.45
CA GLU A 51 -8.87 0.22 12.35
C GLU A 51 -8.14 0.62 11.07
N LYS A 52 -8.86 0.73 9.95
CA LYS A 52 -8.31 1.15 8.66
C LYS A 52 -7.80 2.58 8.70
N SER A 53 -8.60 3.51 9.21
CA SER A 53 -8.26 4.95 9.18
C SER A 53 -7.22 5.34 10.21
N ARG A 54 -7.07 4.60 11.32
CA ARG A 54 -6.16 4.93 12.42
C ARG A 54 -4.71 5.19 12.01
N LYS A 55 -4.23 4.54 10.94
CA LYS A 55 -2.86 4.70 10.41
C LYS A 55 -2.84 5.01 8.91
N MET A 56 -3.98 5.44 8.35
CA MET A 56 -4.04 5.81 6.94
C MET A 56 -3.46 7.21 6.78
N LEU A 57 -2.53 7.36 5.85
CA LEU A 57 -1.78 8.58 5.63
C LEU A 57 -1.59 8.79 4.14
N SER A 58 -1.66 10.05 3.70
CA SER A 58 -1.32 10.44 2.34
C SER A 58 0.04 11.13 2.32
N GLN A 59 0.72 11.10 1.17
CA GLN A 59 1.97 11.85 1.02
C GLN A 59 1.75 13.36 1.22
N GLU A 60 0.59 13.86 0.78
CA GLU A 60 0.23 15.27 0.86
C GLU A 60 0.02 15.74 2.31
N SER A 61 -0.78 14.99 3.09
CA SER A 61 -1.04 15.25 4.51
C SER A 61 0.24 15.16 5.35
N TYR A 62 1.09 14.18 5.04
CA TYR A 62 2.39 14.04 5.72
C TYR A 62 3.32 15.21 5.44
N MET A 63 3.40 15.69 4.19
CA MET A 63 4.24 16.84 3.85
C MET A 63 3.72 18.15 4.44
N ARG A 64 2.41 18.29 4.65
CA ARG A 64 1.83 19.44 5.36
C ARG A 64 1.98 19.37 6.88
N GLY A 65 2.23 18.19 7.43
CA GLY A 65 2.24 17.97 8.87
C GLY A 65 0.84 17.85 9.49
N ASP A 66 -0.18 17.57 8.67
CA ASP A 66 -1.57 17.41 9.13
C ASP A 66 -1.76 16.11 9.96
N ASP A 67 -0.75 15.22 9.93
CA ASP A 67 -0.75 13.91 10.59
C ASP A 67 0.05 13.87 11.92
N LEU A 68 0.48 15.03 12.46
CA LEU A 68 1.15 15.21 13.77
C LEU A 68 0.23 15.94 14.76
#